data_AF-A0A957K4L0-F1
#
_entry.id   AF-A0A957K4L0-F1
#
_cell.length_a   1.000
_cell.length_b   1.000
_cell.length_c   1.000
_cell.angle_alpha   90.00
_cell.angle_beta   90.00
_cell.angle_gamma   90.00
#
_symmetry.space_group_name_H-M   'P 1'
#
loop_
_entity.id
_entity.type
_entity.pdbx_description
1 polymer ?
#
loop_
_entity_poly.entity_id
_entity_poly.type
_entity_poly.pdbx_seq_one_letter_code
_entity_poly.pdbx_strand_id
1 'polypeptide(L)' 'MKAPWANVVLLAILLLQTVTGYLGMLNNQSQRAWILWLHGIGAYLILLLLFWKGSIIWDAIRRKKVWTRQRWLFL' A
#
# COMPACT_ATOMS: atom_id res chain seq x y z
N MET A 1 -3.17 6.97 -16.42
CA MET A 1 -2.80 6.33 -15.13
C MET A 1 -3.41 7.19 -14.03
N LYS A 2 -4.49 6.74 -13.37
CA LYS A 2 -5.40 7.67 -12.66
C LYS A 2 -4.90 8.20 -11.31
N ALA A 3 -3.79 7.72 -10.75
CA ALA A 3 -3.20 8.28 -9.53
C ALA A 3 -1.71 7.88 -9.37
N PRO A 4 -0.76 8.53 -10.08
CA PRO A 4 0.67 8.24 -9.93
C PRO A 4 1.18 8.55 -8.52
N TRP A 5 0.56 9.52 -7.84
CA TRP A 5 0.88 9.93 -6.48
C TRP A 5 0.61 8.83 -5.43
N ALA A 6 -0.27 7.87 -5.71
CA ALA A 6 -0.57 6.78 -4.77
C ALA A 6 0.65 5.88 -4.49
N ASN A 7 1.56 5.73 -5.47
CA ASN A 7 2.84 5.04 -5.27
C ASN A 7 3.75 5.80 -4.31
N VAL A 8 3.83 7.12 -4.47
CA VAL A 8 4.67 7.99 -3.64
C VAL A 8 4.15 8.02 -2.20
N VAL A 9 2.82 8.07 -2.02
CA VAL A 9 2.19 8.00 -0.71
C VAL A 9 2.43 6.64 -0.04
N LEU A 10 2.27 5.53 -0.77
CA LEU A 10 2.60 4.19 -0.26
C LEU A 10 4.07 4.09 0.14
N LEU A 11 4.99 4.62 -0.67
CA LEU A 11 6.42 4.63 -0.38
C LEU A 11 6.73 5.45 0.87
N ALA A 12 6.15 6.64 1.00
CA ALA A 12 6.34 7.50 2.17
C ALA A 12 5.83 6.85 3.46
N ILE A 13 4.65 6.22 3.41
CA ILE A 13 4.08 5.52 4.57
C ILE A 13 4.90 4.27 4.91
N LEU A 14 5.37 3.51 3.92
CA LEU A 14 6.28 2.37 4.13
C LEU A 14 7.57 2.81 4.82
N LEU A 15 8.20 3.90 4.38
CA LEU A 15 9.41 4.45 5.01
C LEU A 15 9.15 4.86 6.46
N LEU A 16 8.06 5.59 6.71
CA LEU A 16 7.64 5.95 8.08
C LEU A 16 7.42 4.71 8.95
N GLN A 17 6.84 3.65 8.39
CA GLN A 17 6.61 2.39 9.09
C GLN A 17 7.92 1.68 9.43
N THR A 18 8.89 1.65 8.51
CA THR A 18 10.21 1.06 8.76
C THR A 18 10.95 1.80 9.87
N VAL A 19 10.93 3.14 9.85
CA VAL A 19 11.59 3.96 10.87
C VAL A 19 10.92 3.79 12.24
N THR A 20 9.59 3.85 12.30
CA THR A 20 8.85 3.67 13.57
C THR A 20 8.98 2.26 14.12
N GLY A 21 9.03 1.24 13.27
CA GLY A 21 9.26 -0.15 13.68
C GLY A 21 10.66 -0.37 14.24
N TYR A 22 11.68 0.17 13.56
CA TYR A 22 13.06 0.13 14.03
C TYR A 22 13.23 0.86 15.37
N LEU A 23 12.65 2.05 15.52
CA LEU A 23 12.67 2.81 16.77
C LEU A 23 11.90 2.10 17.89
N GLY A 24 10.81 1.39 17.58
CA GLY A 24 10.07 0.56 18.52
C GLY A 24 10.86 -0.64 19.01
N MET A 25 11.63 -1.30 18.14
CA MET A 25 12.50 -2.42 18.52
C MET A 25 13.66 -2.00 19.41
N LEU A 26 14.26 -0.83 19.17
CA LEU A 26 15.41 -0.35 19.95
C LEU A 26 15.00 0.26 21.30
N ASN A 27 13.79 0.81 21.40
CA ASN A 27 13.31 1.50 22.60
C ASN A 27 12.35 0.60 23.39
N ASN A 28 12.89 -0.32 24.19
CA ASN A 28 12.11 -1.16 25.11
C ASN A 28 11.64 -0.40 26.38
N GLN A 29 11.57 0.93 26.35
CA GLN A 29 11.21 1.77 27.49
C GLN A 29 9.74 2.22 27.42
N SER A 30 9.00 2.04 28.53
CA SER A 30 7.56 2.33 28.63
C SER A 30 7.17 3.77 28.26
N GLN A 31 8.11 4.72 28.39
CA GLN A 31 7.88 6.14 28.13
C GLN A 31 7.68 6.47 26.63
N ARG A 32 8.04 5.56 25.72
CA ARG A 32 7.88 5.74 24.26
C ARG A 32 6.84 4.79 23.63
N ALA A 33 5.91 4.26 24.44
CA ALA A 33 4.82 3.41 23.97
C ALA A 33 3.96 4.04 22.86
N TRP A 34 3.92 5.37 22.78
CA TRP A 34 3.24 6.11 21.73
C TRP A 34 3.82 5.84 20.32
N ILE A 35 5.11 5.50 20.21
CA ILE A 35 5.75 5.14 18.93
C ILE A 35 5.21 3.80 18.42
N LEU A 36 4.98 2.83 19.32
CA LEU A 36 4.37 1.55 18.97
C LEU A 36 2.91 1.73 18.54
N TRP A 37 2.17 2.63 19.17
CA TRP A 37 0.82 3.00 18.74
C TRP A 37 0.79 3.65 17.35
N LEU A 38 1.68 4.61 17.09
CA LEU A 38 1.83 5.21 15.77
C LEU A 38 2.20 4.18 14.70
N HIS A 39 3.09 3.24 15.04
CA HIS A 39 3.41 2.11 14.17
C HIS A 39 2.16 1.26 13.89
N GLY A 40 1.38 0.89 14.91
CA GLY A 40 0.13 0.16 14.71
C GLY A 40 -0.83 0.85 13.74
N ILE A 41 -1.06 2.15 13.93
CA ILE A 41 -1.94 2.97 13.06
C ILE A 41 -1.41 3.02 11.62
N GLY A 42 -0.09 3.22 11.46
CA GLY A 42 0.55 3.24 10.15
C GLY A 42 0.43 1.91 9.40
N ALA A 43 0.48 0.77 10.10
CA ALA A 43 0.30 -0.55 9.50
C ALA A 43 -1.11 -0.72 8.91
N TYR A 44 -2.16 -0.28 9.61
CA TYR A 44 -3.53 -0.34 9.10
C TYR A 44 -3.73 0.56 7.88
N LEU A 45 -3.10 1.75 7.86
CA LEU A 45 -3.10 2.65 6.71
C LEU A 45 -2.46 2.01 5.47
N ILE A 46 -1.36 1.26 5.64
CA ILE A 46 -0.72 0.52 4.54
C ILE A 46 -1.66 -0.53 3.97
N LEU A 47 -2.32 -1.32 4.83
CA LEU A 47 -3.27 -2.35 4.39
C LEU A 47 -4.42 -1.75 3.57
N LEU A 48 -4.98 -0.63 4.04
CA LEU A 48 -6.07 0.06 3.35
C LEU A 48 -5.64 0.60 1.98
N LEU A 49 -4.44 1.21 1.89
CA LEU A 49 -3.91 1.72 0.63
C LEU A 49 -3.52 0.61 -0.35
N LEU A 50 -2.95 -0.49 0.13
CA LEU A 50 -2.66 -1.67 -0.69
C LEU A 50 -3.94 -2.30 -1.22
N PHE A 51 -4.97 -2.44 -0.38
CA PHE A 51 -6.27 -2.95 -0.81
C PHE A 51 -6.90 -2.06 -1.88
N TRP A 52 -6.92 -0.74 -1.66
CA TRP A 52 -7.43 0.22 -2.64
C TRP A 52 -6.68 0.15 -3.97
N LYS A 53 -5.35 0.11 -3.93
CA LYS A 53 -4.53 0.01 -5.14
C LYS A 53 -4.66 -1.35 -5.83
N GLY A 54 -4.80 -2.42 -5.06
CA GLY A 54 -5.13 -3.75 -5.54
C GLY A 54 -6.46 -3.79 -6.28
N SER A 55 -7.49 -3.11 -5.77
CA SER A 55 -8.78 -2.96 -6.43
C SER A 55 -8.67 -2.23 -7.79
N ILE A 56 -7.88 -1.15 -7.88
CA ILE A 56 -7.63 -0.45 -9.15
C ILE A 56 -6.92 -1.36 -10.16
N ILE A 57 -5.92 -2.13 -9.71
CA ILE A 57 -5.20 -3.09 -10.57
C ILE A 57 -6.14 -4.21 -11.01
N TRP A 58 -6.93 -4.76 -10.10
CA TRP A 58 -7.92 -5.81 -10.38
C TRP A 58 -8.96 -5.36 -11.41
N ASP A 59 -9.47 -4.14 -11.26
CA ASP A 59 -10.38 -3.51 -12.20
C ASP A 59 -9.74 -3.30 -13.58
N ALA A 60 -8.46 -2.92 -13.62
CA ALA A 60 -7.72 -2.79 -14.88
C ALA A 60 -7.53 -4.17 -15.55
N ILE A 61 -7.22 -5.21 -14.78
CA ILE A 61 -7.10 -6.59 -15.27
C ILE A 61 -8.44 -7.11 -15.79
N ARG A 62 -9.54 -6.93 -15.05
CA ARG A 62 -10.90 -7.30 -15.48
C ARG A 62 -11.26 -6.62 -16.80
N ARG A 63 -10.99 -5.32 -16.94
CA ARG A 63 -11.27 -4.56 -18.16
C ARG A 63 -10.42 -5.03 -19.35
N LYS A 64 -9.13 -5.31 -19.14
CA LYS A 64 -8.27 -5.82 -20.23
C LYS A 64 -8.72 -7.20 -20.71
N LYS A 65 -9.20 -8.10 -19.83
CA LYS A 65 -9.68 -9.45 -20.21
C LYS A 65 -10.79 -9.42 -21.27
N VAL A 66 -11.64 -8.38 -21.28
CA VAL A 66 -12.71 -8.21 -22.28
C VAL A 66 -12.14 -7.76 -23.64
N TRP A 67 -11.15 -6.87 -23.63
CA TRP A 67 -10.55 -6.32 -24.86
C TRP A 67 -9.59 -7.29 -25.57
N THR A 68 -8.85 -8.11 -24.83
CA THR A 68 -7.93 -9.09 -25.44
C THR A 68 -8.69 -10.20 -26.18
N ARG A 69 -9.95 -10.50 -25.82
CA ARG A 69 -10.72 -11.57 -26.45
C ARG A 69 -11.10 -11.26 -27.90
N GLN A 70 -11.33 -9.98 -28.23
CA GLN A 70 -11.60 -9.54 -29.61
C GLN A 70 -10.35 -9.52 -30.48
N ARG A 71 -9.15 -9.40 -29.91
CA ARG A 71 -7.89 -9.38 -30.67
C ARG A 71 -7.45 -10.76 -31.17
N TRP A 72 -7.89 -11.83 -30.51
CA TRP A 72 -7.66 -13.21 -30.95
C TRP A 72 -8.58 -13.66 -32.09
N LEU A 73 -9.71 -13.00 -32.31
CA LEU A 73 -10.63 -13.31 -33.42
C LEU A 73 -10.25 -12.60 -34.73
N PHE A 74 -9.21 -11.75 -34.70
CA PHE A 74 -8.71 -10.99 -35.86
C PHE A 74 -7.36 -11.52 -36.40
N LEU A 75 -6.83 -12.59 -35.80
CA LEU A 75 -5.64 -13.35 -36.24
C LEU A 75 -6.09 -14.75 -36.63
#